data_AF-A0A435HMJ9-F1
#
_entry.id   AF-A0A435HMJ9-F1
#
_cell.length_a   1.000
_cell.length_b   1.000
_cell.length_c   1.000
_cell.angle_alpha   90.00
_cell.angle_beta   90.00
_cell.angle_gamma   90.00
#
_symmetry.space_group_name_H-M   'P 1'
#
loop_
_entity.id
_entity.type
_entity.pdbx_description
1 polymer ?
#
loop_
_entity_poly.entity_id
_entity_poly.type
_entity_poly.pdbx_seq_one_letter_code
_entity_poly.pdbx_strand_id
1 'polypeptide(L)'
;MAIASTAGGTSRGMTREEKKVIFASSLGTVFEWYDFYLYGSLAVFIGSTFFSPAIPEATRNIFALLAFAAGFLVRPFGALLFGRIGDLVGRKYTFLVTMTIMGLSTFLVGLLPGYATLGIAAPVILIILRMLQGLALGGEYGGAATYVAEHAPDNRRGYYTSWIQTTATLGLFLSLVVILIVQASLSKENYAAWGWRIPFIVSFLLLGISIWIRLSLSESPTFQRMKDEGKGSKAPLTEAFGQWKNAKIALL
;
A
#
# COMPACT_ATOMS: atom_id res chain seq x y z
N MET A 1 -11.74 31.34 44.94
CA MET A 1 -12.71 30.24 44.73
C MET A 1 -13.33 30.45 43.35
N ALA A 2 -12.80 29.79 42.32
CA ALA A 2 -13.38 29.80 40.97
C ALA A 2 -13.21 28.38 40.43
N ILE A 3 -14.34 27.70 40.29
CA ILE A 3 -14.44 26.28 39.96
C ILE A 3 -14.20 26.16 38.46
N ALA A 4 -13.11 25.49 38.07
CA ALA A 4 -12.88 25.09 36.69
C ALA A 4 -13.97 24.10 36.29
N SER A 5 -14.83 24.50 35.37
CA SER A 5 -15.82 23.65 34.73
C SER A 5 -15.09 22.57 33.93
N THR A 6 -15.06 21.36 34.48
CA THR A 6 -14.69 20.15 33.75
C THR A 6 -15.81 19.83 32.77
N ALA A 7 -15.68 20.31 31.54
CA ALA A 7 -16.45 19.81 30.43
C ALA A 7 -16.04 18.34 30.19
N GLY A 8 -16.75 17.43 30.87
CA GLY A 8 -16.67 15.99 30.66
C GLY A 8 -17.15 15.66 29.26
N GLY A 9 -16.22 15.65 28.30
CA GLY A 9 -16.44 15.06 26.99
C GLY A 9 -16.67 13.56 27.19
N THR A 10 -17.93 13.14 27.21
CA THR A 10 -18.30 11.73 27.14
C THR A 10 -17.65 11.13 25.91
N SER A 11 -16.69 10.23 26.10
CA SER A 11 -16.06 9.49 25.01
C SER A 11 -17.13 8.67 24.32
N ARG A 12 -17.70 9.19 23.23
CA ARG A 12 -18.65 8.44 22.40
C ARG A 12 -17.92 7.19 21.90
N GLY A 13 -18.34 6.02 22.35
CA GLY A 13 -17.83 4.76 21.84
C GLY A 13 -18.15 4.64 20.35
N MET A 14 -17.21 4.08 19.57
CA MET A 14 -17.43 3.89 18.13
C MET A 14 -18.69 3.08 17.86
N THR A 15 -19.53 3.60 16.98
CA THR A 15 -20.71 2.94 16.43
C THR A 15 -20.32 1.66 15.68
N ARG A 16 -21.30 0.76 15.49
CA ARG A 16 -21.09 -0.50 14.77
C ARG A 16 -20.65 -0.26 13.32
N GLU A 17 -21.17 0.79 12.69
CA GLU A 17 -20.77 1.22 11.35
C GLU A 17 -19.33 1.74 11.32
N GLU A 18 -18.92 2.59 12.26
CA GLU A 18 -17.52 3.05 12.34
C GLU A 18 -16.53 1.89 12.53
N LYS A 19 -16.85 0.92 13.40
CA LYS A 19 -16.03 -0.29 13.58
C LYS A 19 -15.94 -1.12 12.30
N LYS A 20 -17.05 -1.28 11.58
CA LYS A 20 -17.11 -2.02 10.31
C LYS A 20 -16.26 -1.32 9.24
N VAL A 21 -16.35 0.00 9.15
CA VAL A 21 -15.54 0.83 8.22
C VAL A 21 -14.06 0.75 8.56
N ILE A 22 -13.68 0.81 9.85
CA ILE A 22 -12.28 0.68 10.28
C ILE A 22 -11.74 -0.71 9.96
N PHE A 23 -12.50 -1.76 10.24
CA PHE A 23 -12.10 -3.13 9.94
C PHE A 23 -11.94 -3.36 8.43
N ALA A 24 -12.90 -2.90 7.64
CA ALA A 24 -12.87 -2.90 6.18
C ALA A 24 -11.65 -2.17 5.62
N SER A 25 -11.37 -0.96 6.10
CA SER A 25 -10.21 -0.17 5.69
C SER A 25 -8.89 -0.86 6.09
N SER A 26 -8.83 -1.41 7.30
CA SER A 26 -7.65 -2.13 7.80
C SER A 26 -7.33 -3.37 6.97
N LEU A 27 -8.35 -4.12 6.52
CA LEU A 27 -8.16 -5.28 5.64
C LEU A 27 -7.52 -4.90 4.30
N GLY A 28 -7.94 -3.79 3.71
CA GLY A 28 -7.32 -3.27 2.50
C GLY A 28 -5.82 -3.02 2.68
N THR A 29 -5.46 -2.36 3.78
CA THR A 29 -4.06 -2.11 4.13
C THR A 29 -3.27 -3.39 4.43
N VAL A 30 -3.87 -4.39 5.08
CA VAL A 30 -3.24 -5.72 5.25
C VAL A 30 -2.90 -6.34 3.91
N PHE A 31 -3.79 -6.24 2.91
CA PHE A 31 -3.57 -6.82 1.58
C PHE A 31 -2.50 -6.04 0.79
N GLU A 32 -2.46 -4.71 0.92
CA GLU A 32 -1.37 -3.89 0.36
C GLU A 32 -0.01 -4.30 0.92
N TRP A 33 0.09 -4.51 2.25
CA TRP A 33 1.34 -4.96 2.88
C TRP A 33 1.67 -6.41 2.56
N TYR A 34 0.66 -7.29 2.43
CA TYR A 34 0.84 -8.66 1.96
C TYR A 34 1.62 -8.67 0.63
N ASP A 35 1.12 -7.95 -0.38
CA ASP A 35 1.72 -7.86 -1.71
C ASP A 35 3.14 -7.33 -1.67
N PHE A 36 3.37 -6.36 -0.80
CA PHE A 36 4.67 -5.72 -0.64
C PHE A 36 5.69 -6.68 -0.03
N TYR A 37 5.37 -7.34 1.09
CA TYR A 37 6.27 -8.27 1.78
C TYR A 37 6.46 -9.58 1.04
N LEU A 38 5.49 -9.98 0.21
CA LEU A 38 5.56 -11.20 -0.59
C LEU A 38 6.80 -11.23 -1.48
N TYR A 39 7.13 -10.10 -2.11
CA TYR A 39 8.30 -10.01 -2.99
C TYR A 39 9.62 -10.14 -2.23
N GLY A 40 9.75 -9.43 -1.11
CA GLY A 40 10.96 -9.49 -0.29
C GLY A 40 11.23 -10.91 0.22
N SER A 41 10.17 -11.58 0.67
CA SER A 41 10.23 -12.96 1.16
C SER A 41 10.60 -13.98 0.08
N LEU A 42 10.29 -13.70 -1.19
CA LEU A 42 10.55 -14.58 -2.33
C LEU A 42 11.70 -14.12 -3.23
N ALA A 43 12.51 -13.16 -2.78
CA ALA A 43 13.57 -12.54 -3.57
C ALA A 43 14.56 -13.56 -4.17
N VAL A 44 14.84 -14.67 -3.48
CA VAL A 44 15.72 -15.74 -3.97
C VAL A 44 15.15 -16.43 -5.22
N PHE A 45 13.86 -16.76 -5.21
CA PHE A 45 13.19 -17.40 -6.36
C PHE A 45 13.01 -16.44 -7.53
N ILE A 46 12.81 -15.16 -7.24
CA ILE A 46 12.72 -14.09 -8.23
C ILE A 46 14.10 -13.87 -8.87
N GLY A 47 15.15 -13.84 -8.04
CA GLY A 47 16.54 -13.79 -8.46
C GLY A 47 16.90 -14.91 -9.44
N SER A 48 16.55 -16.15 -9.09
CA SER A 48 16.82 -17.30 -9.94
C SER A 48 15.99 -17.34 -11.22
N THR A 49 14.75 -16.83 -11.21
CA THR A 49 13.84 -16.92 -12.35
C THR A 49 14.02 -15.80 -13.38
N PHE A 50 14.23 -14.56 -12.94
CA PHE A 50 14.20 -13.40 -13.83
C PHE A 50 15.58 -12.88 -14.23
N PHE A 51 16.66 -13.28 -13.55
CA PHE A 51 18.01 -12.84 -13.90
C PHE A 51 18.81 -13.95 -14.57
N SER A 52 19.76 -13.57 -15.42
CA SER A 52 20.58 -14.50 -16.20
C SER A 52 21.28 -15.53 -15.31
N PRO A 53 21.26 -16.83 -15.67
CA PRO A 53 21.96 -17.87 -14.92
C PRO A 53 23.48 -17.70 -14.97
N ALA A 54 24.02 -16.92 -15.92
CA ALA A 54 25.44 -16.59 -16.00
C ALA A 54 25.91 -15.68 -14.84
N ILE A 55 24.98 -15.04 -14.13
CA ILE A 55 25.28 -14.18 -12.99
C ILE A 55 25.33 -15.06 -11.71
N PRO A 56 26.31 -14.85 -10.81
CA PRO A 56 26.35 -15.54 -9.53
C PRO A 56 25.04 -15.37 -8.73
N GLU A 57 24.63 -16.40 -7.99
CA GLU A 57 23.36 -16.39 -7.23
C GLU A 57 23.24 -15.20 -6.27
N ALA A 58 24.30 -14.92 -5.51
CA ALA A 58 24.33 -13.80 -4.58
C ALA A 58 24.02 -12.46 -5.28
N THR A 59 24.58 -12.24 -6.47
CA THR A 59 24.35 -11.03 -7.26
C THR A 59 22.92 -10.96 -7.80
N ARG A 60 22.33 -12.10 -8.22
CA ARG A 60 20.91 -12.15 -8.64
C ARG A 60 19.97 -11.79 -7.49
N ASN A 61 20.23 -12.28 -6.29
CA ASN A 61 19.44 -11.95 -5.11
C ASN A 61 19.56 -10.47 -4.75
N ILE A 62 20.76 -9.89 -4.86
CA ILE A 62 20.98 -8.44 -4.71
C ILE A 62 20.17 -7.67 -5.76
N PHE A 63 20.17 -8.09 -7.02
CA PHE A 63 19.38 -7.42 -8.06
C PHE A 63 17.88 -7.50 -7.82
N ALA A 64 17.38 -8.65 -7.35
CA ALA A 64 15.98 -8.78 -6.93
C ALA A 64 15.67 -7.79 -5.79
N LEU A 65 16.52 -7.70 -4.76
CA LEU A 65 16.38 -6.73 -3.66
C LEU A 65 16.55 -5.27 -4.10
N LEU A 66 17.39 -4.99 -5.10
CA LEU A 66 17.48 -3.65 -5.69
C LEU A 66 16.21 -3.25 -6.43
N ALA A 67 15.56 -4.20 -7.13
CA ALA A 67 14.24 -3.95 -7.72
C ALA A 67 13.18 -3.70 -6.62
N PHE A 68 13.29 -4.36 -5.46
CA PHE A 68 12.48 -4.05 -4.29
C PHE A 68 12.74 -2.62 -3.77
N ALA A 69 14.01 -2.23 -3.64
CA ALA A 69 14.43 -0.90 -3.22
C ALA A 69 14.00 0.20 -4.21
N ALA A 70 14.04 -0.08 -5.52
CA ALA A 70 13.56 0.84 -6.56
C ALA A 70 12.08 1.18 -6.36
N GLY A 71 11.26 0.22 -5.94
CA GLY A 71 9.87 0.45 -5.54
C GLY A 71 9.73 1.44 -4.38
N PHE A 72 10.66 1.46 -3.43
CA PHE A 72 10.67 2.48 -2.37
C PHE A 72 11.10 3.86 -2.89
N LEU A 73 12.08 3.91 -3.78
CA LEU A 73 12.63 5.15 -4.32
C LEU A 73 11.57 5.98 -5.06
N VAL A 74 10.61 5.31 -5.71
CA VAL A 74 9.53 5.98 -6.46
C VAL A 74 8.35 6.44 -5.58
N ARG A 75 8.27 6.00 -4.32
CA ARG A 75 7.15 6.35 -3.42
C ARG A 75 6.95 7.86 -3.23
N PRO A 76 7.99 8.70 -3.04
CA PRO A 76 7.79 10.14 -2.92
C PRO A 76 7.12 10.76 -4.15
N PHE A 77 7.48 10.29 -5.34
CA PHE A 77 6.87 10.72 -6.60
C PHE A 77 5.41 10.26 -6.69
N GLY A 78 5.14 9.04 -6.23
CA GLY A 78 3.79 8.50 -6.09
C GLY A 78 2.91 9.32 -5.15
N ALA A 79 3.46 9.72 -4.01
CA ALA A 79 2.79 10.59 -3.04
C ALA A 79 2.42 11.94 -3.64
N LEU A 80 3.33 12.56 -4.40
CA LEU A 80 3.06 13.83 -5.09
C LEU A 80 2.01 13.68 -6.19
N LEU A 81 2.12 12.64 -7.01
CA LEU A 81 1.21 12.38 -8.14
C LEU A 81 -0.19 12.04 -7.65
N PHE A 82 -0.33 10.98 -6.85
CA PHE A 82 -1.62 10.50 -6.38
C PHE A 82 -2.18 11.40 -5.28
N GLY A 83 -1.37 12.08 -4.48
CA GLY A 83 -1.85 13.12 -3.56
C GLY A 83 -2.57 14.24 -4.31
N ARG A 84 -1.95 14.78 -5.37
CA ARG A 84 -2.57 15.80 -6.22
C ARG A 84 -3.86 15.30 -6.89
N ILE A 85 -3.86 14.07 -7.43
CA ILE A 85 -5.06 13.49 -8.04
C ILE A 85 -6.16 13.32 -6.99
N GLY A 86 -5.80 12.90 -5.77
CA GLY A 86 -6.70 12.78 -4.62
C GLY A 86 -7.38 14.10 -4.28
N ASP A 87 -6.63 15.18 -4.24
CA ASP A 87 -7.14 16.51 -3.91
C ASP A 87 -8.00 17.12 -5.04
N LEU A 88 -7.75 16.76 -6.31
CA LEU A 88 -8.48 17.29 -7.47
C LEU A 88 -9.73 16.48 -7.84
N VAL A 89 -9.62 15.15 -7.84
CA VAL A 89 -10.64 14.23 -8.38
C VAL A 89 -11.45 13.56 -7.27
N GLY A 90 -10.84 13.37 -6.10
CA GLY A 90 -11.43 12.67 -4.96
C GLY A 90 -10.53 11.56 -4.42
N ARG A 91 -10.51 11.44 -3.09
CA ARG A 91 -9.69 10.46 -2.38
C ARG A 91 -10.16 9.04 -2.65
N LYS A 92 -11.48 8.80 -2.76
CA LYS A 92 -12.01 7.44 -3.03
C LYS A 92 -11.55 6.91 -4.38
N TYR A 93 -11.68 7.74 -5.43
CA TYR A 93 -11.32 7.35 -6.78
C TYR A 93 -9.81 7.11 -6.92
N THR A 94 -9.01 8.02 -6.38
CA THR A 94 -7.55 7.90 -6.38
C THR A 94 -7.10 6.60 -5.73
N PHE A 95 -7.68 6.28 -4.56
CA PHE A 95 -7.38 5.04 -3.85
C PHE A 95 -7.71 3.78 -4.68
N LEU A 96 -8.84 3.78 -5.38
CA LEU A 96 -9.20 2.64 -6.24
C LEU A 96 -8.19 2.45 -7.38
N VAL A 97 -7.72 3.55 -7.98
CA VAL A 97 -6.70 3.52 -9.04
C VAL A 97 -5.39 2.96 -8.51
N THR A 98 -4.90 3.47 -7.37
CA THR A 98 -3.65 3.02 -6.75
C THR A 98 -3.71 1.56 -6.31
N MET A 99 -4.77 1.11 -5.63
CA MET A 99 -4.97 -0.31 -5.31
C MET A 99 -4.94 -1.19 -6.56
N THR A 100 -5.62 -0.75 -7.64
CA THR A 100 -5.67 -1.52 -8.90
C THR A 100 -4.30 -1.63 -9.54
N ILE A 101 -3.55 -0.52 -9.65
CA ILE A 101 -2.18 -0.53 -10.17
C ILE A 101 -1.29 -1.44 -9.33
N MET A 102 -1.37 -1.33 -8.00
CA MET A 102 -0.58 -2.10 -7.07
C MET A 102 -0.84 -3.61 -7.21
N GLY A 103 -2.10 -4.04 -7.06
CA GLY A 103 -2.44 -5.46 -7.09
C GLY A 103 -2.30 -6.09 -8.47
N LEU A 104 -2.61 -5.36 -9.56
CA LEU A 104 -2.34 -5.85 -10.91
C LEU A 104 -0.83 -6.01 -11.14
N SER A 105 -0.01 -5.10 -10.65
CA SER A 105 1.46 -5.23 -10.75
C SER A 105 1.95 -6.48 -10.01
N THR A 106 1.45 -6.75 -8.79
CA THR A 106 1.77 -7.97 -8.03
C THR A 106 1.34 -9.23 -8.78
N PHE A 107 0.11 -9.25 -9.27
CA PHE A 107 -0.44 -10.38 -10.03
C PHE A 107 0.37 -10.67 -11.31
N LEU A 108 0.71 -9.62 -12.06
CA LEU A 108 1.49 -9.75 -13.30
C LEU A 108 2.89 -10.30 -13.05
N VAL A 109 3.51 -10.03 -11.89
CA VAL A 109 4.79 -10.67 -11.51
C VAL A 109 4.62 -12.19 -11.41
N GLY A 110 3.49 -12.67 -10.88
CA GLY A 110 3.16 -14.10 -10.81
C GLY A 110 3.04 -14.76 -12.18
N LEU A 111 2.55 -14.04 -13.18
CA LEU A 111 2.38 -14.53 -14.56
C LEU A 111 3.61 -14.31 -15.46
N LEU A 112 4.50 -13.38 -15.09
CA LEU A 112 5.61 -12.94 -15.95
C LEU A 112 6.57 -14.11 -16.27
N PRO A 113 6.79 -14.46 -17.55
CA PRO A 113 7.75 -15.48 -17.92
C PRO A 113 9.18 -15.13 -17.47
N GLY A 114 9.99 -16.15 -17.16
CA GLY A 114 11.35 -15.96 -16.67
C GLY A 114 12.36 -15.59 -17.76
N TYR A 115 13.62 -15.43 -17.34
CA TYR A 115 14.75 -15.10 -18.22
C TYR A 115 14.93 -16.14 -19.33
N ALA A 116 14.66 -17.41 -19.06
CA ALA A 116 14.76 -18.48 -20.06
C ALA A 116 13.87 -18.25 -21.29
N THR A 117 12.75 -17.53 -21.13
CA THR A 117 11.79 -17.26 -22.21
C THR A 117 11.95 -15.86 -22.81
N LEU A 118 12.15 -14.84 -21.96
CA LEU A 118 12.14 -13.43 -22.38
C LEU A 118 13.53 -12.77 -22.37
N GLY A 119 14.58 -13.47 -21.93
CA GLY A 119 15.92 -12.90 -21.78
C GLY A 119 15.92 -11.65 -20.91
N ILE A 120 16.62 -10.61 -21.34
CA ILE A 120 16.76 -9.34 -20.60
C ILE A 120 15.44 -8.57 -20.44
N ALA A 121 14.40 -8.88 -21.23
CA ALA A 121 13.10 -8.24 -21.07
C ALA A 121 12.40 -8.65 -19.76
N ALA A 122 12.61 -9.89 -19.28
CA ALA A 122 12.05 -10.38 -18.02
C ALA A 122 12.40 -9.49 -16.80
N PRO A 123 13.68 -9.23 -16.49
CA PRO A 123 14.04 -8.37 -15.36
C PRO A 123 13.67 -6.90 -15.58
N VAL A 124 13.66 -6.40 -16.82
CA VAL A 124 13.21 -5.03 -17.12
C VAL A 124 11.73 -4.87 -16.81
N ILE A 125 10.87 -5.78 -17.28
CA ILE A 125 9.43 -5.75 -16.99
C ILE A 125 9.19 -5.91 -15.49
N LEU A 126 9.91 -6.82 -14.83
CA LEU A 126 9.85 -7.00 -13.38
C LEU A 126 10.11 -5.68 -12.63
N ILE A 127 11.17 -4.95 -13.00
CA ILE A 127 11.52 -3.66 -12.37
C ILE A 127 10.43 -2.62 -12.64
N ILE A 128 9.90 -2.54 -13.86
CA ILE A 128 8.78 -1.63 -14.19
C ILE A 128 7.57 -1.94 -13.32
N LEU A 129 7.15 -3.20 -13.21
CA LEU A 129 6.04 -3.61 -12.34
C LEU A 129 6.30 -3.22 -10.88
N ARG A 130 7.54 -3.38 -10.40
CA ARG A 130 7.93 -2.96 -9.04
C ARG A 130 7.85 -1.46 -8.83
N MET A 131 8.27 -0.68 -9.82
CA MET A 131 8.18 0.78 -9.78
C MET A 131 6.72 1.25 -9.83
N LEU A 132 5.87 0.64 -10.67
CA LEU A 132 4.44 0.96 -10.71
C LEU A 132 3.76 0.66 -9.38
N GLN A 133 4.06 -0.49 -8.78
CA GLN A 133 3.56 -0.88 -7.46
C GLN A 133 4.02 0.10 -6.37
N GLY A 134 5.31 0.47 -6.37
CA GLY A 134 5.88 1.44 -5.44
C GLY A 134 5.28 2.84 -5.57
N LEU A 135 5.05 3.29 -6.81
CA LEU A 135 4.43 4.57 -7.11
C LEU A 135 2.99 4.62 -6.56
N ALA A 136 2.21 3.55 -6.75
CA ALA A 136 0.84 3.47 -6.25
C ALA A 136 0.75 3.58 -4.72
N LEU A 137 1.66 2.90 -4.01
CA LEU A 137 1.65 2.86 -2.55
C LEU A 137 2.04 4.20 -1.89
N GLY A 138 2.79 5.06 -2.60
CA GLY A 138 3.28 6.33 -2.08
C GLY A 138 2.19 7.30 -1.59
N GLY A 139 1.02 7.30 -2.23
CA GLY A 139 -0.09 8.22 -1.89
C GLY A 139 -1.06 7.71 -0.82
N GLU A 140 -1.07 6.41 -0.53
CA GLU A 140 -2.15 5.77 0.24
C GLU A 140 -1.89 5.76 1.75
N TYR A 141 -0.67 5.41 2.17
CA TYR A 141 -0.35 5.21 3.59
C TYR A 141 -0.39 6.52 4.40
N GLY A 142 0.17 7.60 3.86
CA GLY A 142 0.16 8.91 4.51
C GLY A 142 -1.26 9.45 4.69
N GLY A 143 -2.09 9.35 3.65
CA GLY A 143 -3.48 9.78 3.71
C GLY A 143 -4.31 8.99 4.73
N ALA A 144 -4.10 7.67 4.85
CA ALA A 144 -4.79 6.84 5.83
C ALA A 144 -4.38 7.18 7.28
N ALA A 145 -3.08 7.39 7.53
CA ALA A 145 -2.59 7.77 8.85
C ALA A 145 -3.13 9.14 9.31
N THR A 146 -3.12 10.13 8.40
CA THR A 146 -3.69 11.45 8.67
C THR A 146 -5.20 11.36 8.88
N TYR A 147 -5.93 10.62 8.04
CA TYR A 147 -7.38 10.46 8.18
C TYR A 147 -7.79 9.89 9.54
N VAL A 148 -7.08 8.85 10.02
CA VAL A 148 -7.36 8.27 11.34
C VAL A 148 -6.94 9.22 12.45
N ALA A 149 -5.82 9.93 12.33
CA ALA A 149 -5.41 10.92 13.32
C ALA A 149 -6.41 12.09 13.45
N GLU A 150 -7.01 12.52 12.35
CA GLU A 150 -8.02 13.59 12.29
C GLU A 150 -9.36 13.18 12.90
N HIS A 151 -9.73 11.90 12.83
CA HIS A 151 -11.00 11.39 13.35
C HIS A 151 -10.87 10.73 14.74
N ALA A 152 -9.63 10.54 15.23
CA ALA A 152 -9.39 9.92 16.54
C ALA A 152 -9.55 10.95 17.68
N PRO A 153 -10.11 10.53 18.84
CA PRO A 153 -10.18 11.37 20.03
C PRO A 153 -8.79 11.83 20.46
N ASP A 154 -8.66 13.09 20.91
CA ASP A 154 -7.37 13.70 21.25
C ASP A 154 -6.54 12.88 22.24
N ASN A 155 -7.18 12.20 23.19
CA ASN A 155 -6.51 11.36 24.19
C ASN A 155 -6.18 9.93 23.73
N ARG A 156 -6.53 9.55 22.49
CA ARG A 156 -6.34 8.19 21.95
C ARG A 156 -5.75 8.16 20.55
N ARG A 157 -5.33 9.30 19.99
CA ARG A 157 -4.71 9.37 18.65
C ARG A 157 -3.61 8.32 18.47
N GLY A 158 -2.70 8.21 19.44
CA GLY A 158 -1.61 7.22 19.40
C GLY A 158 -2.06 5.77 19.31
N TYR A 159 -3.18 5.40 19.95
CA TYR A 159 -3.73 4.04 19.90
C TYR A 159 -4.37 3.72 18.54
N TYR A 160 -5.09 4.68 17.96
CA TYR A 160 -5.72 4.46 16.65
C TYR A 160 -4.72 4.54 15.49
N THR A 161 -3.68 5.38 15.60
CA THR A 161 -2.58 5.40 14.62
C THR A 161 -1.71 4.15 14.73
N SER A 162 -1.47 3.62 15.94
CA SER A 162 -0.72 2.37 16.11
C SER A 162 -1.46 1.15 15.56
N TRP A 163 -2.80 1.17 15.55
CA TRP A 163 -3.60 0.14 14.88
C TRP A 163 -3.28 0.04 13.39
N ILE A 164 -3.12 1.16 12.68
CA ILE A 164 -2.68 1.15 11.27
C ILE A 164 -1.30 0.49 11.14
N GLN A 165 -0.36 0.81 12.04
CA GLN A 165 0.96 0.21 11.99
C GLN A 165 0.92 -1.32 12.18
N THR A 166 0.01 -1.82 13.01
CA THR A 166 -0.23 -3.26 13.20
C THR A 166 -0.71 -3.95 11.91
N THR A 167 -1.45 -3.26 11.05
CA THR A 167 -1.89 -3.84 9.76
C THR A 167 -0.72 -4.22 8.85
N ALA A 168 0.41 -3.50 8.93
CA ALA A 168 1.61 -3.86 8.19
C ALA A 168 2.19 -5.20 8.66
N THR A 169 2.28 -5.40 9.98
CA THR A 169 2.73 -6.66 10.57
C THR A 169 1.79 -7.81 10.23
N LEU A 170 0.48 -7.57 10.23
CA LEU A 170 -0.52 -8.55 9.80
C LEU A 170 -0.37 -8.92 8.32
N GLY A 171 -0.07 -7.95 7.45
CA GLY A 171 0.23 -8.19 6.04
C GLY A 171 1.46 -9.07 5.84
N LEU A 172 2.54 -8.79 6.59
CA LEU A 172 3.73 -9.66 6.61
C LEU A 172 3.36 -11.08 7.05
N PHE A 173 2.64 -11.22 8.17
CA PHE A 173 2.24 -12.53 8.68
C PHE A 173 1.40 -13.31 7.67
N LEU A 174 0.41 -12.65 7.05
CA LEU A 174 -0.41 -13.23 5.99
C LEU A 174 0.45 -13.69 4.81
N SER A 175 1.45 -12.90 4.41
CA SER A 175 2.36 -13.25 3.30
C SER A 175 3.13 -14.53 3.60
N LEU A 176 3.66 -14.66 4.81
CA LEU A 176 4.40 -15.83 5.25
C LEU A 176 3.50 -17.05 5.39
N VAL A 177 2.29 -16.91 5.93
CA VAL A 177 1.33 -18.00 6.04
C VAL A 177 0.98 -18.56 4.66
N VAL A 178 0.67 -17.70 3.68
CA VAL A 178 0.36 -18.16 2.32
C VAL A 178 1.57 -18.84 1.68
N ILE A 179 2.77 -18.27 1.83
CA ILE A 179 4.01 -18.88 1.34
C ILE A 179 4.21 -20.28 1.94
N LEU A 180 4.07 -20.41 3.27
CA LEU A 180 4.28 -21.67 3.97
C LEU A 180 3.25 -22.74 3.60
N ILE A 181 1.98 -22.36 3.43
CA ILE A 181 0.92 -23.28 2.97
C ILE A 181 1.27 -23.81 1.58
N VAL A 182 1.64 -22.93 0.64
CA VAL A 182 2.02 -23.32 -0.72
C VAL A 182 3.27 -24.20 -0.70
N GLN A 183 4.28 -23.83 0.08
CA GLN A 183 5.53 -24.57 0.20
C GLN A 183 5.32 -25.95 0.83
N ALA A 184 4.42 -26.09 1.81
CA ALA A 184 4.10 -27.36 2.45
C ALA A 184 3.22 -28.27 1.57
N SER A 185 2.49 -27.70 0.61
CA SER A 185 1.62 -28.44 -0.30
C SER A 185 2.35 -29.01 -1.53
N LEU A 186 3.63 -28.65 -1.73
CA LEU A 186 4.42 -29.01 -2.90
C LEU A 186 5.76 -29.63 -2.50
N SER A 187 6.37 -30.40 -3.41
CA SER A 187 7.77 -30.80 -3.25
C SER A 187 8.69 -29.59 -3.38
N LYS A 188 9.90 -29.67 -2.84
CA LYS A 188 10.89 -28.58 -2.92
C LYS A 188 11.19 -28.18 -4.36
N GLU A 189 11.26 -29.17 -5.25
CA GLU A 189 11.52 -28.99 -6.68
C GLU A 189 10.37 -28.27 -7.37
N ASN A 190 9.12 -28.69 -7.11
CA ASN A 190 7.93 -28.04 -7.67
C ASN A 190 7.74 -26.61 -7.16
N TYR A 191 8.00 -26.39 -5.87
CA TYR A 191 7.94 -25.06 -5.29
C TYR A 191 8.96 -24.12 -5.93
N ALA A 192 10.21 -24.57 -6.09
CA ALA A 192 11.27 -23.79 -6.73
C ALA A 192 11.01 -23.55 -8.23
N ALA A 193 10.42 -24.52 -8.94
CA ALA A 193 10.16 -24.42 -10.37
C ALA A 193 9.03 -23.42 -10.68
N TRP A 194 7.90 -23.50 -9.97
CA TRP A 194 6.73 -22.68 -10.28
C TRP A 194 5.84 -22.34 -9.07
N GLY A 195 5.89 -23.13 -7.99
CA GLY A 195 5.00 -22.94 -6.83
C GLY A 195 5.14 -21.57 -6.16
N TRP A 196 6.34 -20.97 -6.16
CA TRP A 196 6.57 -19.62 -5.64
C TRP A 196 5.73 -18.53 -6.33
N ARG A 197 5.17 -18.80 -7.52
CA ARG A 197 4.26 -17.88 -8.23
C ARG A 197 2.84 -17.85 -7.66
N ILE A 198 2.40 -18.94 -7.01
CA ILE A 198 1.02 -19.08 -6.51
C ILE A 198 0.62 -17.93 -5.57
N PRO A 199 1.44 -17.52 -4.58
CA PRO A 199 1.09 -16.39 -3.72
C PRO A 199 0.83 -15.09 -4.50
N PHE A 200 1.60 -14.83 -5.57
CA PHE A 200 1.36 -13.66 -6.44
C PHE A 200 0.03 -13.78 -7.19
N ILE A 201 -0.37 -14.98 -7.59
CA ILE A 201 -1.67 -15.21 -8.26
C ILE A 201 -2.82 -15.03 -7.25
N VAL A 202 -2.65 -15.52 -6.02
CA VAL A 202 -3.62 -15.33 -4.92
C VAL A 202 -3.84 -13.85 -4.60
N SER A 203 -2.83 -12.99 -4.78
CA SER A 203 -2.98 -11.54 -4.61
C SER A 203 -4.13 -10.95 -5.45
N PHE A 204 -4.43 -11.53 -6.61
CA PHE A 204 -5.53 -11.04 -7.46
C PHE A 204 -6.91 -11.22 -6.80
N LEU A 205 -7.10 -12.30 -6.04
CA LEU A 205 -8.32 -12.51 -5.26
C LEU A 205 -8.39 -11.51 -4.10
N LEU A 206 -7.26 -11.28 -3.42
CA LEU A 206 -7.18 -10.28 -2.34
C LEU A 206 -7.45 -8.87 -2.87
N LEU A 207 -6.94 -8.53 -4.06
CA LEU A 207 -7.24 -7.28 -4.77
C LEU A 207 -8.74 -7.14 -5.03
N GLY A 208 -9.39 -8.19 -5.55
CA GLY A 208 -10.83 -8.18 -5.80
C GLY A 208 -11.65 -7.90 -4.53
N ILE A 209 -11.29 -8.56 -3.42
CA ILE A 209 -11.91 -8.33 -2.11
C ILE A 209 -11.64 -6.89 -1.64
N SER A 210 -10.39 -6.42 -1.75
CA SER A 210 -9.98 -5.06 -1.42
C SER A 210 -10.83 -4.01 -2.15
N ILE A 211 -10.95 -4.13 -3.47
CA ILE A 211 -11.73 -3.22 -4.31
C ILE A 211 -13.21 -3.27 -3.92
N TRP A 212 -13.78 -4.46 -3.73
CA TRP A 212 -15.19 -4.61 -3.35
C TRP A 212 -15.49 -3.94 -2.00
N ILE A 213 -14.63 -4.16 -0.99
CA ILE A 213 -14.73 -3.50 0.30
C ILE A 213 -14.66 -1.99 0.14
N ARG A 214 -13.70 -1.49 -0.66
CA ARG A 214 -13.48 -0.06 -0.88
C ARG A 214 -14.64 0.63 -1.60
N LEU A 215 -15.24 -0.04 -2.58
CA LEU A 215 -16.41 0.46 -3.31
C LEU A 215 -17.62 0.65 -2.38
N SER A 216 -17.74 -0.21 -1.36
CA SER A 216 -18.78 -0.16 -0.34
C SER A 216 -18.63 0.97 0.69
N LEU A 217 -17.49 1.68 0.68
CA LEU A 217 -17.24 2.82 1.58
C LEU A 217 -17.68 4.14 0.94
N SER A 218 -18.28 5.03 1.75
CA SER A 218 -18.66 6.39 1.36
C SER A 218 -17.44 7.30 1.24
N GLU A 219 -17.50 8.33 0.40
CA GLU A 219 -16.45 9.36 0.34
C GLU A 219 -16.40 10.19 1.64
N SER A 220 -15.25 10.83 1.91
CA SER A 220 -15.04 11.63 3.12
C SER A 220 -16.07 12.78 3.20
N PRO A 221 -16.86 12.90 4.29
CA PRO A 221 -17.83 13.98 4.46
C PRO A 221 -17.21 15.38 4.39
N THR A 222 -15.95 15.51 4.83
CA THR A 222 -15.17 16.75 4.76
C THR A 222 -14.78 17.11 3.33
N PHE A 223 -14.40 16.12 2.51
CA PHE A 223 -14.13 16.33 1.09
C PHE A 223 -15.40 16.72 0.33
N GLN A 224 -16.52 16.06 0.65
CA GLN A 224 -17.81 16.39 0.04
C GLN A 224 -18.22 17.84 0.36
N ARG A 225 -18.11 18.26 1.62
CA ARG A 225 -18.34 19.66 2.03
C ARG A 225 -17.41 20.65 1.34
N MET A 226 -16.12 20.34 1.20
CA MET A 226 -15.18 21.20 0.47
C MET A 226 -15.55 21.38 -1.00
N LYS A 227 -16.03 20.31 -1.64
CA LYS A 227 -16.49 20.34 -3.03
C LYS A 227 -17.79 21.14 -3.17
N ASP A 228 -18.72 20.95 -2.25
CA ASP A 228 -20.00 21.66 -2.21
C ASP A 228 -19.81 23.17 -1.91
N GLU A 229 -18.80 23.53 -1.10
CA GLU A 229 -18.42 24.92 -0.81
C GLU A 229 -17.55 25.58 -1.90
N GLY A 230 -17.14 24.85 -2.95
CA GLY A 230 -16.30 25.37 -4.03
C GLY A 230 -14.86 25.74 -3.60
N LYS A 231 -14.42 25.31 -2.42
CA LYS A 231 -13.09 25.62 -1.84
C LYS A 231 -11.97 24.66 -2.27
N GLY A 232 -12.19 23.91 -3.36
CA GLY A 232 -11.16 23.01 -3.91
C GLY A 232 -9.93 23.80 -4.37
N SER A 233 -8.73 23.41 -3.90
CA SER A 233 -7.49 23.99 -4.40
C SER A 233 -7.23 23.56 -5.85
N LYS A 234 -6.87 24.51 -6.71
CA LYS A 234 -6.49 24.23 -8.10
C LYS A 234 -5.00 23.88 -8.24
N ALA A 235 -4.19 24.16 -7.22
CA ALA A 235 -2.73 23.95 -7.23
C ALA A 235 -2.19 23.48 -5.86
N PRO A 236 -2.65 22.34 -5.32
CA PRO A 236 -2.33 21.89 -3.96
C PRO A 236 -0.82 21.70 -3.71
N LEU A 237 -0.06 21.21 -4.70
CA LEU A 237 1.40 21.05 -4.58
C LEU A 237 2.12 22.41 -4.47
N THR A 238 1.70 23.40 -5.26
CA THR A 238 2.31 24.74 -5.26
C THR A 238 1.92 25.52 -4.00
N GLU A 239 0.71 25.31 -3.47
CA GLU A 239 0.27 25.91 -2.21
C GLU A 239 0.98 25.28 -1.00
N ALA A 240 1.23 23.96 -1.03
CA ALA A 240 1.93 23.25 0.04
C ALA A 240 3.45 23.51 0.05
N PHE A 241 4.12 23.42 -1.10
CA PHE A 241 5.59 23.50 -1.19
C PHE A 241 6.12 24.80 -1.80
N GLY A 242 5.30 25.54 -2.55
CA GLY A 242 5.69 26.82 -3.15
C GLY A 242 5.58 28.00 -2.19
N GLN A 243 4.90 27.84 -1.04
CA GLN A 243 4.84 28.84 0.02
C GLN A 243 5.71 28.41 1.20
N TRP A 244 6.79 29.16 1.48
CA TRP A 244 7.72 28.83 2.56
C TRP A 244 7.06 28.70 3.94
N LYS A 245 5.97 29.44 4.16
CA LYS A 245 5.14 29.35 5.38
C LYS A 245 4.58 27.94 5.62
N ASN A 246 4.25 27.21 4.55
CA ASN A 246 3.71 25.85 4.59
C ASN A 246 4.83 24.82 4.43
N ALA A 247 5.79 25.07 3.54
CA ALA A 247 6.91 24.16 3.28
C ALA A 247 7.76 23.89 4.53
N LYS A 248 7.95 24.88 5.42
CA LYS A 248 8.71 24.69 6.67
C LYS A 248 8.06 23.68 7.62
N ILE A 249 6.76 23.41 7.49
CA ILE A 249 6.02 22.45 8.31
C ILE A 249 6.38 21.01 7.87
N ALA A 250 6.75 20.81 6.61
CA ALA A 250 7.18 19.50 6.12
C ALA A 250 8.59 19.08 6.60
N LEU A 251 9.35 20.01 7.20
CA LEU A 251 10.69 19.79 7.75
C LEU A 251 10.71 19.62 9.28
N LEU A 252 9.56 19.77 9.94
CA LEU A 252 9.36 19.62 11.39
C LEU A 252 8.74 18.25 11.68
#